data_AF-A0A1Y3MSI4-F1
#
_entry.id   AF-A0A1Y3MSI4-F1
#
_cell.length_a   1.000
_cell.length_b   1.000
_cell.length_c   1.000
_cell.angle_alpha   90.00
_cell.angle_beta   90.00
_cell.angle_gamma   90.00
#
_symmetry.space_group_name_H-M   'P 1'
#
loop_
_entity.id
_entity.type
_entity.pdbx_description
1 polymer ?
#
loop_
_entity_poly.entity_id
_entity_poly.type
_entity_poly.pdbx_seq_one_letter_code
_entity_poly.pdbx_strand_id
1 'polypeptide(L)'
;NSMATAEENGWPEKIVAPSPIAYDETYVVPKELTKEQIKQIVKDFGEAARRANEAGFDVVEIHAAHGYLIHEFLSPITNKRTDEYGGSFENRIRLCLEVVESVKANWPTEKPIFIRFSCEDYVEGGWNVQETAKISGIVKKMGIDLVDCSSGGLSAEQKITALVPGYQVPFAQEVKKQIPDLIVSSVGLITNGKQAEEILESGAADVITVGRAFLRDPSTVLNWADDLGVEIQWPLQYVRGRVRKN
;
A
#
# COMPACT_ATOMS: atom_id res chain seq x y z
N ASN A 1 -20.13 0.83 8.04
CA ASN A 1 -19.81 -0.46 7.41
C ASN A 1 -19.96 -1.53 8.47
N SER A 2 -21.07 -2.27 8.47
CA SER A 2 -21.16 -3.51 9.25
C SER A 2 -20.55 -4.65 8.44
N MET A 3 -19.97 -5.63 9.12
CA MET A 3 -19.48 -6.86 8.47
C MET A 3 -20.67 -7.65 7.91
N ALA A 4 -20.54 -8.15 6.67
CA ALA A 4 -21.54 -9.04 6.08
C ALA A 4 -21.64 -10.34 6.88
N THR A 5 -22.84 -10.65 7.35
CA THR A 5 -23.18 -11.88 8.07
C THR A 5 -23.26 -13.07 7.11
N ALA A 6 -23.33 -14.30 7.63
CA ALA A 6 -23.57 -15.48 6.80
C ALA A 6 -24.91 -15.39 6.04
N GLU A 7 -25.93 -14.74 6.62
CA GLU A 7 -27.24 -14.50 5.97
C GLU A 7 -27.13 -13.54 4.77
N GLU A 8 -26.14 -12.65 4.78
CA GLU A 8 -25.83 -11.73 3.69
C GLU A 8 -24.80 -12.30 2.70
N ASN A 9 -24.55 -13.61 2.74
CA ASN A 9 -23.51 -14.33 1.98
C ASN A 9 -22.06 -13.91 2.33
N GLY A 10 -21.84 -13.38 3.53
CA GLY A 10 -20.52 -13.16 4.09
C GLY A 10 -19.82 -14.45 4.55
N TRP A 11 -18.53 -14.34 4.88
CA TRP A 11 -17.71 -15.46 5.37
C TRP A 11 -17.06 -15.18 6.74
N PRO A 12 -17.84 -14.87 7.79
CA PRO A 12 -17.29 -14.50 9.11
C PRO A 12 -16.37 -15.59 9.68
N GLU A 13 -16.67 -16.86 9.41
CA GLU A 13 -15.89 -18.00 9.87
C GLU A 13 -14.54 -18.19 9.17
N LYS A 14 -14.30 -17.46 8.08
CA LYS A 14 -13.06 -17.54 7.29
C LYS A 14 -12.12 -16.35 7.52
N ILE A 15 -12.51 -15.41 8.37
CA ILE A 15 -11.67 -14.25 8.70
C ILE A 15 -10.53 -14.72 9.60
N VAL A 16 -9.31 -14.39 9.20
CA VAL A 16 -8.07 -14.84 9.83
C VAL A 16 -7.15 -13.65 10.07
N ALA A 17 -6.28 -13.77 11.07
CA ALA A 17 -5.37 -12.71 11.52
C ALA A 17 -4.12 -13.30 12.20
N PRO A 18 -3.07 -12.52 12.50
CA PRO A 18 -1.97 -12.97 13.34
C PRO A 18 -2.40 -13.30 14.77
N SER A 19 -3.44 -12.66 15.29
CA SER A 19 -3.94 -12.87 16.66
C SER A 19 -5.46 -12.66 16.72
N PRO A 20 -6.18 -13.26 17.69
CA PRO A 20 -7.64 -13.22 17.75
C PRO A 20 -8.13 -11.90 18.36
N ILE A 21 -7.88 -10.80 17.65
CA ILE A 21 -8.23 -9.42 18.06
C ILE A 21 -9.11 -8.83 16.97
N ALA A 22 -10.35 -8.47 17.32
CA ALA A 22 -11.26 -7.79 16.41
C ALA A 22 -10.83 -6.34 16.17
N TYR A 23 -11.15 -5.80 15.00
CA TYR A 23 -10.87 -4.39 14.65
C TYR A 23 -11.61 -3.40 15.57
N ASP A 24 -12.90 -3.65 15.82
CA ASP A 24 -13.74 -2.99 16.82
C ASP A 24 -14.89 -3.91 17.24
N GLU A 25 -15.79 -3.43 18.10
CA GLU A 25 -16.94 -4.19 18.64
C GLU A 25 -17.97 -4.66 17.59
N THR A 26 -17.94 -4.10 16.38
CA THR A 26 -18.84 -4.43 15.27
C THR A 26 -18.27 -5.49 14.31
N TYR A 27 -17.01 -5.91 14.51
CA TYR A 27 -16.34 -6.94 13.72
C TYR A 27 -16.27 -8.27 14.46
N VAL A 28 -16.15 -9.36 13.69
CA VAL A 28 -15.86 -10.67 14.28
C VAL A 28 -14.44 -10.75 14.80
N VAL A 29 -14.27 -11.54 15.86
CA VAL A 29 -12.94 -11.95 16.31
C VAL A 29 -12.36 -12.89 15.25
N PRO A 30 -11.23 -12.54 14.61
CA PRO A 30 -10.63 -13.38 13.58
C PRO A 30 -10.02 -14.64 14.20
N LYS A 31 -9.89 -15.69 13.39
CA LYS A 31 -9.16 -16.89 13.79
C LYS A 31 -7.65 -16.64 13.66
N GLU A 32 -6.91 -16.95 14.71
CA GLU A 32 -5.45 -16.90 14.66
C GLU A 32 -4.91 -17.91 13.65
N LEU A 33 -4.04 -17.45 12.76
CA LEU A 33 -3.43 -18.31 11.74
C LEU A 33 -2.48 -19.35 12.35
N THR A 34 -2.57 -20.59 11.88
CA THR A 34 -1.51 -21.59 12.06
C THR A 34 -0.35 -21.36 11.09
N LYS A 35 0.80 -21.96 11.37
CA LYS A 35 1.99 -21.89 10.50
C LYS A 35 1.74 -22.49 9.12
N GLU A 36 0.94 -23.55 9.05
CA GLU A 36 0.54 -24.20 7.80
C GLU A 36 -0.33 -23.26 6.96
N GLN A 37 -1.26 -22.54 7.61
CA GLN A 37 -2.09 -21.56 6.93
C GLN A 37 -1.28 -20.35 6.45
N ILE A 38 -0.31 -19.89 7.24
CA ILE A 38 0.66 -18.85 6.82
C ILE A 38 1.39 -19.29 5.54
N LYS A 39 1.95 -20.52 5.53
CA LYS A 39 2.62 -21.08 4.34
C LYS A 39 1.69 -21.17 3.13
N GLN A 40 0.42 -21.51 3.35
CA GLN A 40 -0.57 -21.56 2.28
C GLN A 40 -0.85 -20.16 1.72
N ILE A 41 -1.01 -19.14 2.58
CA ILE A 41 -1.21 -17.75 2.15
C ILE A 41 -0.01 -17.25 1.34
N VAL A 42 1.21 -17.52 1.79
CA VAL A 42 2.44 -17.18 1.04
C VAL A 42 2.40 -17.79 -0.35
N LYS A 43 2.07 -19.08 -0.47
CA LYS A 43 1.92 -19.76 -1.76
C LYS A 43 0.81 -19.13 -2.61
N ASP A 44 -0.32 -18.76 -2.00
CA ASP A 44 -1.45 -18.17 -2.70
C ASP A 44 -1.10 -16.81 -3.31
N PHE A 45 -0.28 -15.99 -2.64
CA PHE A 45 0.28 -14.75 -3.20
C PHE A 45 1.16 -15.01 -4.44
N GLY A 46 2.05 -16.01 -4.38
CA GLY A 46 2.86 -16.41 -5.53
C GLY A 46 2.00 -16.88 -6.72
N GLU A 47 1.02 -17.74 -6.47
CA GLU A 47 0.08 -18.19 -7.50
C GLU A 47 -0.80 -17.06 -8.05
N ALA A 48 -1.14 -16.05 -7.23
CA ALA A 48 -1.84 -14.86 -7.69
C ALA A 48 -0.98 -14.02 -8.63
N ALA A 49 0.30 -13.83 -8.32
CA ALA A 49 1.24 -13.14 -9.20
C ALA A 49 1.40 -13.86 -10.54
N ARG A 50 1.50 -15.20 -10.53
CA ARG A 50 1.54 -16.03 -11.74
C ARG A 50 0.31 -15.78 -12.61
N ARG A 51 -0.90 -15.81 -12.02
CA ARG A 51 -2.17 -15.55 -12.73
C ARG A 51 -2.26 -14.12 -13.24
N ALA A 52 -1.77 -13.13 -12.49
CA ALA A 52 -1.73 -11.75 -12.93
C ALA A 52 -0.85 -11.60 -14.19
N ASN A 53 0.27 -12.33 -14.26
CA ASN A 53 1.11 -12.31 -15.45
C ASN A 53 0.40 -12.96 -16.65
N GLU A 54 -0.26 -14.11 -16.44
CA GLU A 54 -1.06 -14.77 -17.49
C GLU A 54 -2.20 -13.89 -18.00
N ALA A 55 -2.78 -13.06 -17.13
CA ALA A 55 -3.81 -12.09 -17.49
C ALA A 55 -3.26 -10.84 -18.22
N GLY A 56 -1.93 -10.69 -18.31
CA GLY A 56 -1.30 -9.59 -19.03
C GLY A 56 -1.08 -8.31 -18.21
N PHE A 57 -1.09 -8.39 -16.87
CA PHE A 57 -0.69 -7.25 -16.05
C PHE A 57 0.81 -6.93 -16.23
N ASP A 58 1.14 -5.64 -16.25
CA ASP A 58 2.53 -5.16 -16.35
C ASP A 58 3.20 -4.98 -14.99
N VAL A 59 2.40 -4.79 -13.94
CA VAL A 59 2.85 -4.53 -12.57
C VAL A 59 1.99 -5.32 -11.58
N VAL A 60 2.60 -5.81 -10.50
CA VAL A 60 1.88 -6.28 -9.30
C VAL A 60 2.27 -5.43 -8.10
N GLU A 61 1.30 -5.11 -7.26
CA GLU A 61 1.53 -4.43 -5.98
C GLU A 61 1.11 -5.34 -4.82
N ILE A 62 2.04 -5.60 -3.91
CA ILE A 62 1.76 -6.34 -2.67
C ILE A 62 1.13 -5.37 -1.68
N HIS A 63 -0.09 -5.66 -1.23
CA HIS A 63 -0.78 -4.83 -0.26
C HIS A 63 -0.38 -5.19 1.18
N ALA A 64 0.53 -4.39 1.77
CA ALA A 64 1.02 -4.52 3.15
C ALA A 64 0.63 -3.32 4.03
N ALA A 65 -0.59 -2.82 3.86
CA ALA A 65 -1.06 -1.55 4.40
C ALA A 65 -2.51 -1.65 4.89
N HIS A 66 -3.04 -0.52 5.37
CA HIS A 66 -4.45 -0.27 5.65
C HIS A 66 -5.12 -1.21 6.66
N GLY A 67 -4.33 -1.92 7.45
CA GLY A 67 -4.86 -2.84 8.47
C GLY A 67 -5.32 -4.18 7.91
N TYR A 68 -4.96 -4.50 6.67
CA TYR A 68 -5.16 -5.86 6.14
C TYR A 68 -4.04 -6.79 6.59
N LEU A 69 -4.22 -8.08 6.32
CA LEU A 69 -3.43 -9.19 6.85
C LEU A 69 -1.92 -8.93 6.99
N ILE A 70 -1.21 -8.53 5.93
CA ILE A 70 0.24 -8.31 6.05
C ILE A 70 0.53 -7.17 7.02
N HIS A 71 -0.21 -6.06 6.96
CA HIS A 71 -0.08 -4.95 7.91
C HIS A 71 -0.39 -5.36 9.35
N GLU A 72 -1.39 -6.24 9.54
CA GLU A 72 -1.70 -6.80 10.85
C GLU A 72 -0.51 -7.54 11.46
N PHE A 73 0.27 -8.28 10.64
CA PHE A 73 1.50 -8.94 11.09
C PHE A 73 2.61 -7.93 11.39
N LEU A 74 2.72 -6.87 10.58
CA LEU A 74 3.74 -5.84 10.76
C LEU A 74 3.59 -5.13 12.10
N SER A 75 2.38 -4.75 12.51
CA SER A 75 2.21 -3.92 13.70
C SER A 75 2.10 -4.71 15.00
N PRO A 76 2.76 -4.28 16.09
CA PRO A 76 2.61 -4.92 17.40
C PRO A 76 1.24 -4.66 18.03
N ILE A 77 0.41 -3.75 17.48
CA ILE A 77 -0.95 -3.49 17.96
C ILE A 77 -1.83 -4.72 17.75
N THR A 78 -1.77 -5.30 16.56
CA THR A 78 -2.59 -6.45 16.13
C THR A 78 -1.85 -7.78 16.23
N ASN A 79 -0.52 -7.81 16.11
CA ASN A 79 0.26 -9.03 16.20
C ASN A 79 0.77 -9.25 17.63
N LYS A 80 0.09 -10.14 18.37
CA LYS A 80 0.47 -10.59 19.72
C LYS A 80 1.06 -11.99 19.75
N ARG A 81 1.48 -12.52 18.59
CA ARG A 81 2.08 -13.85 18.51
C ARG A 81 3.37 -13.93 19.32
N THR A 82 3.62 -15.11 19.87
CA THR A 82 4.84 -15.42 20.63
C THR A 82 5.77 -16.39 19.90
N ASP A 83 5.42 -16.77 18.67
CA ASP A 83 6.22 -17.61 17.79
C ASP A 83 7.11 -16.77 16.86
N GLU A 84 7.70 -17.40 15.85
CA GLU A 84 8.62 -16.75 14.89
C GLU A 84 7.96 -15.67 14.02
N TYR A 85 6.63 -15.49 14.10
CA TYR A 85 5.90 -14.46 13.36
C TYR A 85 5.48 -13.26 14.22
N GLY A 86 5.85 -13.20 15.52
CA GLY A 86 5.53 -12.06 16.39
C GLY A 86 6.63 -11.66 17.37
N GLY A 87 6.37 -10.59 18.13
CA GLY A 87 7.32 -10.01 19.07
C GLY A 87 8.31 -9.06 18.39
N SER A 88 9.49 -9.55 18.01
CA SER A 88 10.56 -8.70 17.46
C SER A 88 10.18 -8.11 16.09
N PHE A 89 10.90 -7.06 15.68
CA PHE A 89 10.75 -6.49 14.33
C PHE A 89 10.97 -7.56 13.26
N GLU A 90 12.03 -8.36 13.37
CA GLU A 90 12.39 -9.41 12.42
C GLU A 90 11.31 -10.48 12.29
N ASN A 91 10.65 -10.83 13.40
CA ASN A 91 9.56 -11.78 13.39
C ASN A 91 8.28 -11.19 12.78
N ARG A 92 7.93 -9.94 13.12
CA ARG A 92 6.73 -9.26 12.59
C ARG A 92 6.79 -9.06 11.07
N ILE A 93 7.97 -8.77 10.52
CA ILE A 93 8.13 -8.61 9.07
C ILE A 93 8.21 -9.94 8.31
N ARG A 94 8.36 -11.09 8.99
CA ARG A 94 8.66 -12.37 8.35
C ARG A 94 7.64 -12.78 7.28
N LEU A 95 6.34 -12.67 7.58
CA LEU A 95 5.28 -12.96 6.61
C LEU A 95 5.43 -12.09 5.35
N CYS A 96 5.67 -10.79 5.53
CA CYS A 96 5.85 -9.86 4.42
C CYS A 96 7.02 -10.29 3.52
N LEU A 97 8.15 -10.68 4.12
CA LEU A 97 9.33 -11.12 3.35
C LEU A 97 9.06 -12.44 2.62
N GLU A 98 8.42 -13.41 3.27
CA GLU A 98 8.03 -14.69 2.65
C GLU A 98 7.07 -14.47 1.46
N VAL A 99 6.13 -13.53 1.57
CA VAL A 99 5.24 -13.12 0.47
C VAL A 99 6.04 -12.50 -0.68
N VAL A 100 6.97 -11.59 -0.40
CA VAL A 100 7.84 -10.97 -1.43
C VAL A 100 8.64 -12.04 -2.18
N GLU A 101 9.23 -13.00 -1.47
CA GLU A 101 9.96 -14.12 -2.09
C GLU A 101 9.05 -14.97 -2.98
N SER A 102 7.85 -15.31 -2.53
CA SER A 102 6.91 -16.13 -3.29
C SER A 102 6.40 -15.41 -4.55
N VAL A 103 6.06 -14.12 -4.43
CA VAL A 103 5.66 -13.29 -5.58
C VAL A 103 6.80 -13.20 -6.59
N LYS A 104 8.02 -12.89 -6.14
CA LYS A 104 9.19 -12.79 -7.02
C LYS A 104 9.51 -14.10 -7.74
N ALA A 105 9.33 -15.25 -7.08
CA ALA A 105 9.53 -16.56 -7.70
C ALA A 105 8.51 -16.89 -8.80
N ASN A 106 7.37 -16.20 -8.83
CA ASN A 106 6.25 -16.45 -9.74
C ASN A 106 5.93 -15.27 -10.69
N TRP A 107 6.72 -14.19 -10.62
CA TRP A 107 6.56 -12.99 -11.42
C TRP A 107 7.76 -12.83 -12.37
N PRO A 108 7.58 -12.37 -13.63
CA PRO A 108 8.70 -12.17 -14.54
C PRO A 108 9.71 -11.15 -14.01
N THR A 109 10.99 -11.47 -14.13
CA THR A 109 12.10 -10.68 -13.56
C THR A 109 12.22 -9.26 -14.13
N GLU A 110 11.70 -9.04 -15.32
CA GLU A 110 11.73 -7.77 -16.05
C GLU A 110 10.54 -6.85 -15.73
N LYS A 111 9.50 -7.37 -15.08
CA LYS A 111 8.30 -6.62 -14.72
C LYS A 111 8.40 -6.15 -13.27
N PRO A 112 8.02 -4.90 -12.96
CA PRO A 112 8.21 -4.36 -11.62
C PRO A 112 7.25 -4.98 -10.59
N ILE A 113 7.72 -5.05 -9.35
CA ILE A 113 6.95 -5.42 -8.17
C ILE A 113 6.93 -4.23 -7.22
N PHE A 114 5.73 -3.76 -6.89
CA PHE A 114 5.50 -2.70 -5.92
C PHE A 114 5.09 -3.31 -4.57
N ILE A 115 5.29 -2.56 -3.50
CA ILE A 115 4.72 -2.89 -2.19
C ILE A 115 4.17 -1.64 -1.54
N ARG A 116 2.95 -1.73 -1.01
CA ARG A 116 2.30 -0.62 -0.32
C ARG A 116 2.36 -0.82 1.18
N PHE A 117 2.82 0.20 1.91
CA PHE A 117 2.83 0.22 3.37
C PHE A 117 1.92 1.30 3.93
N SER A 118 1.33 1.03 5.10
CA SER A 118 0.89 2.08 6.00
C SER A 118 2.11 2.48 6.83
N CYS A 119 2.59 3.69 6.61
CA CYS A 119 3.81 4.20 7.24
C CYS A 119 3.63 4.60 8.71
N GLU A 120 2.40 4.70 9.19
CA GLU A 120 2.06 5.15 10.53
C GLU A 120 0.69 4.59 10.92
N ASP A 121 0.60 3.97 12.09
CA ASP A 121 -0.65 3.45 12.66
C ASP A 121 -1.48 4.54 13.33
N TYR A 122 -0.86 5.63 13.77
CA TYR A 122 -1.47 6.68 14.59
C TYR A 122 -2.01 6.18 15.93
N VAL A 123 -1.35 5.17 16.50
CA VAL A 123 -1.61 4.64 17.84
C VAL A 123 -0.28 4.51 18.58
N GLU A 124 -0.27 4.83 19.87
CA GLU A 124 0.93 4.72 20.70
C GLU A 124 1.49 3.29 20.70
N GLY A 125 2.80 3.17 20.46
CA GLY A 125 3.48 1.88 20.37
C GLY A 125 3.20 1.10 19.07
N GLY A 126 2.50 1.71 18.10
CA GLY A 126 2.24 1.10 16.80
C GLY A 126 3.40 1.19 15.80
N TRP A 127 3.15 0.64 14.62
CA TRP A 127 4.04 0.73 13.46
C TRP A 127 4.20 2.19 13.02
N ASN A 128 5.43 2.55 12.67
CA ASN A 128 5.81 3.93 12.37
C ASN A 128 6.75 4.02 11.15
N VAL A 129 7.03 5.26 10.73
CA VAL A 129 7.77 5.53 9.50
C VAL A 129 9.21 5.02 9.57
N GLN A 130 9.81 4.96 10.76
CA GLN A 130 11.17 4.47 10.95
C GLN A 130 11.24 2.96 10.75
N GLU A 131 10.25 2.21 11.24
CA GLU A 131 10.11 0.78 10.92
C GLU A 131 9.81 0.57 9.43
N THR A 132 8.99 1.44 8.82
CA THR A 132 8.72 1.40 7.38
C THR A 132 9.99 1.62 6.55
N ALA A 133 10.83 2.59 6.90
CA ALA A 133 12.10 2.81 6.23
C ALA A 133 13.05 1.60 6.38
N LYS A 134 13.10 0.98 7.56
CA LYS A 134 13.89 -0.25 7.78
C LYS A 134 13.44 -1.40 6.87
N ILE A 135 12.15 -1.72 6.83
CA ILE A 135 11.65 -2.81 5.97
C ILE A 135 11.80 -2.45 4.48
N SER A 136 11.61 -1.18 4.11
CA SER A 136 11.79 -0.69 2.73
C SER A 136 13.21 -0.97 2.22
N GLY A 137 14.22 -0.78 3.07
CA GLY A 137 15.61 -1.09 2.74
C GLY A 137 15.89 -2.59 2.59
N ILE A 138 15.14 -3.43 3.31
CA ILE A 138 15.22 -4.90 3.20
C ILE A 138 14.56 -5.36 1.89
N VAL A 139 13.32 -4.95 1.63
CA VAL A 139 12.57 -5.41 0.44
C VAL A 139 13.16 -4.86 -0.85
N LYS A 140 13.79 -3.67 -0.84
CA LYS A 140 14.61 -3.18 -1.96
C LYS A 140 15.71 -4.19 -2.32
N LYS A 141 16.46 -4.69 -1.33
CA LYS A 141 17.51 -5.71 -1.56
C LYS A 141 16.94 -7.02 -2.07
N MET A 142 15.68 -7.31 -1.76
CA MET A 142 14.95 -8.47 -2.27
C MET A 142 14.42 -8.25 -3.68
N GLY A 143 14.53 -7.05 -4.26
CA GLY A 143 14.11 -6.72 -5.62
C GLY A 143 12.69 -6.17 -5.74
N ILE A 144 12.18 -5.51 -4.69
CA ILE A 144 11.04 -4.60 -4.84
C ILE A 144 11.50 -3.32 -5.53
N ASP A 145 10.75 -2.89 -6.54
CA ASP A 145 11.10 -1.76 -7.41
C ASP A 145 10.54 -0.44 -6.88
N LEU A 146 9.38 -0.46 -6.21
CA LEU A 146 8.73 0.73 -5.67
C LEU A 146 8.08 0.45 -4.31
N VAL A 147 8.21 1.40 -3.39
CA VAL A 147 7.43 1.45 -2.14
C VAL A 147 6.35 2.54 -2.23
N ASP A 148 5.07 2.16 -2.11
CA ASP A 148 3.94 3.08 -2.06
C ASP A 148 3.61 3.43 -0.60
N CYS A 149 3.79 4.71 -0.24
CA CYS A 149 3.66 5.20 1.12
C CYS A 149 2.24 5.75 1.40
N SER A 150 1.44 4.97 2.12
CA SER A 150 0.16 5.38 2.70
C SER A 150 0.27 5.44 4.23
N SER A 151 -0.85 5.54 4.96
CA SER A 151 -0.89 5.38 6.42
C SER A 151 -2.26 4.92 6.93
N GLY A 152 -2.30 4.54 8.21
CA GLY A 152 -3.50 4.20 8.96
C GLY A 152 -4.20 2.91 8.51
N GLY A 153 -5.42 2.75 8.99
CA GLY A 153 -6.33 1.64 8.70
C GLY A 153 -6.27 0.49 9.70
N LEU A 154 -5.22 0.41 10.53
CA LEU A 154 -5.00 -0.75 11.40
C LEU A 154 -5.96 -0.82 12.60
N SER A 155 -6.23 0.31 13.24
CA SER A 155 -6.96 0.35 14.50
C SER A 155 -8.11 1.34 14.44
N ALA A 156 -9.24 1.00 15.07
CA ALA A 156 -10.35 1.93 15.28
C ALA A 156 -9.98 3.10 16.23
N GLU A 157 -8.93 2.94 17.04
CA GLU A 157 -8.46 3.96 17.98
C GLU A 157 -7.51 5.00 17.35
N GLN A 158 -7.13 4.80 16.09
CA GLN A 158 -6.19 5.66 15.37
C GLN A 158 -6.66 7.13 15.35
N LYS A 159 -5.73 8.07 15.57
CA LYS A 159 -6.03 9.52 15.55
C LYS A 159 -5.26 10.23 14.45
N ILE A 160 -5.89 10.31 13.27
CA ILE A 160 -5.35 11.07 12.13
C ILE A 160 -5.71 12.54 12.32
N THR A 161 -4.82 13.32 12.95
CA THR A 161 -5.08 14.72 13.32
C THR A 161 -4.81 15.73 12.20
N ALA A 162 -4.07 15.33 11.16
CA ALA A 162 -3.64 16.23 10.08
C ALA A 162 -4.13 15.74 8.70
N LEU A 163 -5.46 15.63 8.52
CA LEU A 163 -6.02 15.25 7.22
C LEU A 163 -6.05 16.44 6.24
N VAL A 164 -4.87 16.87 5.82
CA VAL A 164 -4.64 18.01 4.91
C VAL A 164 -4.10 17.52 3.55
N PRO A 165 -4.13 18.36 2.49
CA PRO A 165 -3.52 17.99 1.21
C PRO A 165 -2.08 17.51 1.38
N GLY A 166 -1.75 16.34 0.83
CA GLY A 166 -0.40 15.78 0.90
C GLY A 166 0.02 15.25 2.27
N TYR A 167 -0.91 14.98 3.20
CA TYR A 167 -0.55 14.61 4.58
C TYR A 167 0.35 13.36 4.74
N GLN A 168 0.45 12.50 3.71
CA GLN A 168 1.34 11.32 3.74
C GLN A 168 2.66 11.55 2.99
N VAL A 169 2.83 12.69 2.31
CA VAL A 169 4.08 13.08 1.64
C VAL A 169 5.29 13.03 2.59
N PRO A 170 5.19 13.47 3.86
CA PRO A 170 6.32 13.36 4.79
C PRO A 170 6.80 11.91 5.01
N PHE A 171 5.94 10.91 4.86
CA PHE A 171 6.35 9.50 4.99
C PHE A 171 7.19 9.05 3.80
N ALA A 172 6.73 9.34 2.58
CA ALA A 172 7.48 9.07 1.36
C ALA A 172 8.85 9.77 1.40
N GLN A 173 8.87 11.04 1.83
CA GLN A 173 10.10 11.83 1.96
C GLN A 173 11.08 11.21 2.95
N GLU A 174 10.61 10.72 4.10
CA GLU A 174 11.47 10.08 5.09
C GLU A 174 12.05 8.75 4.58
N VAL A 175 11.25 7.94 3.87
CA VAL A 175 11.76 6.71 3.24
C VAL A 175 12.81 7.03 2.18
N LYS A 176 12.58 8.00 1.30
CA LYS A 176 13.57 8.41 0.28
C LYS A 176 14.84 8.98 0.90
N LYS A 177 14.73 9.77 1.96
CA LYS A 177 15.89 10.32 2.67
C LYS A 177 16.82 9.22 3.19
N GLN A 178 16.25 8.11 3.67
CA GLN A 178 17.03 6.98 4.17
C GLN A 178 17.52 6.05 3.04
N ILE A 179 16.80 5.99 1.92
CA ILE A 179 17.10 5.08 0.80
C ILE A 179 16.96 5.84 -0.54
N PRO A 180 17.93 6.71 -0.88
CA PRO A 180 17.77 7.63 -2.02
C PRO A 180 17.52 6.96 -3.37
N ASP A 181 18.10 5.78 -3.63
CA ASP A 181 17.90 5.07 -4.90
C ASP A 181 16.70 4.10 -4.87
N LEU A 182 15.78 4.22 -3.91
CA LEU A 182 14.49 3.51 -3.93
C LEU A 182 13.46 4.41 -4.58
N ILE A 183 12.73 3.89 -5.57
CA ILE A 183 11.56 4.60 -6.11
C ILE A 183 10.47 4.55 -5.05
N VAL A 184 9.95 5.72 -4.68
CA VAL A 184 8.90 5.83 -3.66
C VAL A 184 7.71 6.59 -4.23
N SER A 185 6.51 6.04 -4.03
CA SER A 185 5.27 6.75 -4.32
C SER A 185 4.70 7.43 -3.09
N SER A 186 4.05 8.57 -3.32
CA SER A 186 3.22 9.25 -2.33
C SER A 186 1.76 9.33 -2.80
N VAL A 187 0.84 9.20 -1.85
CA VAL A 187 -0.62 9.31 -2.00
C VAL A 187 -1.19 10.17 -0.88
N GLY A 188 -2.46 10.56 -0.96
CA GLY A 188 -3.17 11.19 0.15
C GLY A 188 -3.51 12.65 -0.13
N LEU A 189 -4.75 12.89 -0.53
CA LEU A 189 -5.31 14.22 -0.81
C LEU A 189 -4.44 15.04 -1.79
N ILE A 190 -3.88 14.38 -2.80
CA ILE A 190 -3.25 15.03 -3.95
C ILE A 190 -4.34 15.23 -5.01
N THR A 191 -4.65 16.48 -5.34
CA THR A 191 -5.90 16.83 -6.03
C THR A 191 -5.74 17.67 -7.29
N ASN A 192 -4.56 18.20 -7.56
CA ASN A 192 -4.28 18.97 -8.78
C ASN A 192 -2.83 18.75 -9.24
N GLY A 193 -2.55 19.09 -10.51
CA GLY A 193 -1.25 18.90 -11.12
C GLY A 193 -0.13 19.69 -10.45
N LYS A 194 -0.39 20.93 -10.01
CA LYS A 194 0.61 21.79 -9.35
C LYS A 194 1.11 21.20 -8.04
N GLN A 195 0.19 20.66 -7.23
CA GLN A 195 0.53 19.97 -6.00
C GLN A 195 1.36 18.70 -6.27
N ALA A 196 0.99 17.93 -7.30
CA ALA A 196 1.74 16.73 -7.69
C ALA A 196 3.16 17.09 -8.14
N GLU A 197 3.30 18.12 -8.97
CA GLU A 197 4.60 18.62 -9.46
C GLU A 197 5.49 19.11 -8.33
N GLU A 198 4.96 19.91 -7.39
CA GLU A 198 5.73 20.40 -6.23
C GLU A 198 6.31 19.25 -5.37
N ILE A 199 5.55 18.16 -5.22
CA ILE A 199 6.01 16.96 -4.50
C ILE A 199 7.16 16.27 -5.25
N LEU A 200 7.08 16.21 -6.59
CA LEU A 200 8.12 15.62 -7.43
C LEU A 200 9.38 16.51 -7.47
N GLU A 201 9.23 17.81 -7.69
CA GLU A 201 10.34 18.78 -7.75
C GLU A 201 11.11 18.88 -6.43
N SER A 202 10.40 18.77 -5.30
CA SER A 202 11.04 18.73 -3.97
C SER A 202 11.79 17.42 -3.68
N GLY A 203 11.66 16.41 -4.54
CA GLY A 203 12.26 15.09 -4.37
C GLY A 203 11.59 14.22 -3.31
N ALA A 204 10.43 14.64 -2.78
CA ALA A 204 9.73 13.94 -1.70
C ALA A 204 9.12 12.59 -2.15
N ALA A 205 8.84 12.43 -3.45
CA ALA A 205 8.43 11.17 -4.07
C ALA A 205 8.98 11.09 -5.50
N ASP A 206 8.98 9.90 -6.11
CA ASP A 206 9.25 9.68 -7.55
C ASP A 206 7.96 9.49 -8.34
N VAL A 207 6.91 9.00 -7.69
CA VAL A 207 5.63 8.67 -8.32
C VAL A 207 4.49 9.23 -7.48
N ILE A 208 3.51 9.84 -8.13
CA ILE A 208 2.30 10.32 -7.48
C ILE A 208 1.15 9.35 -7.72
N THR A 209 0.65 8.74 -6.65
CA THR A 209 -0.52 7.86 -6.70
C THR A 209 -1.79 8.63 -6.34
N VAL A 210 -2.80 8.53 -7.20
CA VAL A 210 -4.01 9.36 -7.12
C VAL A 210 -5.25 8.48 -7.09
N GLY A 211 -6.12 8.68 -6.09
CA GLY A 211 -7.37 7.93 -5.94
C GLY A 211 -8.60 8.76 -6.29
N ARG A 212 -9.14 9.47 -5.29
CA ARG A 212 -10.45 10.17 -5.37
C ARG A 212 -10.60 11.18 -6.51
N ALA A 213 -9.51 11.76 -7.04
CA ALA A 213 -9.59 12.65 -8.20
C ALA A 213 -10.08 11.89 -9.44
N PHE A 214 -9.51 10.71 -9.73
CA PHE A 214 -9.95 9.85 -10.84
C PHE A 214 -11.37 9.31 -10.70
N LEU A 215 -11.85 9.11 -9.47
CA LEU A 215 -13.26 8.72 -9.23
C LEU A 215 -14.25 9.83 -9.60
N ARG A 216 -13.86 11.08 -9.42
CA ARG A 216 -14.70 12.25 -9.74
C ARG A 216 -14.58 12.62 -11.21
N ASP A 217 -13.38 12.45 -11.76
CA ASP A 217 -13.06 12.89 -13.11
C ASP A 217 -12.02 11.96 -13.77
N PRO A 218 -12.43 11.12 -14.74
CA PRO A 218 -11.52 10.24 -15.45
C PRO A 218 -10.53 11.02 -16.36
N SER A 219 -10.80 12.30 -16.65
CA SER A 219 -9.90 13.17 -17.43
C SER A 219 -8.85 13.86 -16.55
N THR A 220 -8.69 13.46 -15.28
CA THR A 220 -7.74 14.05 -14.32
C THR A 220 -6.35 14.31 -14.93
N VAL A 221 -5.77 13.36 -15.68
CA VAL A 221 -4.45 13.54 -16.32
C VAL A 221 -4.45 14.68 -17.35
N LEU A 222 -5.49 14.77 -18.18
CA LEU A 222 -5.61 15.82 -19.19
C LEU A 222 -5.75 17.19 -18.54
N ASN A 223 -6.59 17.27 -17.49
CA ASN A 223 -6.82 18.50 -16.76
C ASN A 223 -5.57 18.96 -16.00
N TRP A 224 -4.81 18.04 -15.42
CA TRP A 224 -3.56 18.37 -14.73
C TRP A 224 -2.46 18.81 -15.69
N ALA A 225 -2.41 18.25 -16.90
CA ALA A 225 -1.50 18.72 -17.95
C ALA A 225 -1.82 20.18 -18.33
N ASP A 226 -3.11 20.52 -18.47
CA ASP A 226 -3.54 21.90 -18.72
C ASP A 226 -3.19 22.82 -17.53
N ASP A 227 -3.39 22.38 -16.28
CA ASP A 227 -3.03 23.12 -15.05
C ASP A 227 -1.54 23.46 -14.96
N LEU A 228 -0.69 22.51 -15.38
CA LEU A 228 0.77 22.62 -15.40
C LEU A 228 1.30 23.32 -16.67
N GLY A 229 0.43 23.51 -17.65
CA GLY A 229 0.80 24.12 -18.91
C GLY A 229 1.57 23.19 -19.86
N VAL A 230 1.62 21.89 -19.60
CA VAL A 230 2.39 20.90 -20.39
C VAL A 230 1.55 20.26 -21.49
N GLU A 231 2.18 19.98 -22.64
CA GLU A 231 1.51 19.24 -23.71
C GLU A 231 1.74 17.74 -23.55
N ILE A 232 0.64 16.97 -23.61
CA ILE A 232 0.67 15.51 -23.58
C ILE A 232 -0.02 14.93 -24.81
N GLN A 233 0.19 13.63 -25.04
CA GLN A 233 -0.54 12.90 -26.06
C GLN A 233 -2.00 12.75 -25.62
N TRP A 234 -2.92 13.24 -26.45
CA TRP A 234 -4.36 13.00 -26.27
C TRP A 234 -4.77 11.80 -27.13
N PRO A 235 -5.80 11.04 -26.73
CA PRO A 235 -6.50 10.16 -27.65
C PRO A 235 -6.92 10.96 -28.89
N LEU A 236 -6.67 10.43 -30.08
CA LEU A 236 -6.86 11.15 -31.36
C LEU A 236 -8.27 11.77 -31.46
N GLN A 237 -9.27 11.03 -30.99
CA GLN A 237 -10.69 11.40 -30.98
C GLN A 237 -10.98 12.62 -30.09
N TYR A 238 -10.14 12.89 -29.09
CA TYR A 238 -10.34 13.96 -28.11
C TYR A 238 -9.49 15.20 -28.38
N VAL A 239 -8.60 15.20 -29.37
CA VAL A 239 -7.68 16.32 -29.66
C VAL A 239 -8.41 17.66 -29.83
N ARG A 240 -9.63 17.66 -30.40
CA ARG A 240 -10.45 18.87 -30.59
C ARG A 240 -11.06 19.42 -29.29
N GLY A 241 -10.99 18.68 -28.19
CA GLY A 241 -11.46 19.09 -26.85
C GLY A 241 -10.42 19.86 -26.02
N ARG A 242 -9.18 19.99 -26.51
CA ARG A 242 -8.12 20.75 -25.84
C ARG A 242 -8.54 22.20 -25.60
N VAL A 243 -8.24 22.73 -24.41
CA VAL A 243 -8.40 24.16 -24.12
C VAL A 243 -7.41 24.93 -24.99
N ARG A 244 -7.93 25.80 -25.87
CA ARG A 244 -7.08 26.68 -26.66
C ARG A 244 -6.47 27.73 -25.74
N LYS A 245 -5.14 27.72 -25.60
CA LYS A 245 -4.41 28.84 -25.01
C LYS A 245 -4.35 29.94 -26.06
N ASN A 246 -4.88 31.12 -25.72
CA ASN A 246 -4.79 32.33 -26.56
C ASN A 246 -3.37 32.90 -26.54
#